data_AF-A0A8J3HLA5-F1
#
_entry.id   AF-A0A8J3HLA5-F1
#
_cell.length_a   1.000
_cell.length_b   1.000
_cell.length_c   1.000
_cell.angle_alpha   90.00
_cell.angle_beta   90.00
_cell.angle_gamma   90.00
#
_symmetry.space_group_name_H-M   'P 1'
#
loop_
_entity.id
_entity.type
_entity.pdbx_description
1 polymer ?
#
loop_
_entity_poly.entity_id
_entity_poly.type
_entity_poly.pdbx_seq_one_letter_code
_entity_poly.pdbx_strand_id
1 'polypeptide(L)'
;MRLMYFVYRSHYEGPLSRRVRRLPDASVLDWFRRCWDADTPEALVEQELGGGVYGLASIFEAARVHALPAPETWQQLHGLLDKYLYIEGDMPQSLQFDGRALRVRTDDDEVDLAYFFLDEAAVAAAPDRFAYVLSDAWPLPAAVTGPGGFDPAGVPVRVAAEPGDGPGTVYAVFLTFQQGASLACPPPLAFPGVRLPGFAAHLRDLTPPLTGWPPELLVLRALSAPDEPDLAPALARCNEWPGFDLNRRPWPRLPDDHRVAHLMALDLAVHAGPPTAGREPGLSLLAADPHLAQLSLHASRAFGHQQWFLFDDVWAATHTDLAVSLLRYAAHWDPLHEF
;
A
#
# COMPACT_ATOMS: atom_id res chain seq x y z
N MET A 1 -25.66 -16.21 -3.19
CA MET A 1 -24.55 -16.70 -2.35
C MET A 1 -23.99 -15.48 -1.65
N ARG A 2 -23.79 -15.52 -0.34
CA ARG A 2 -22.96 -14.51 0.34
C ARG A 2 -21.52 -14.81 -0.02
N LEU A 3 -20.74 -13.78 -0.29
CA LEU A 3 -19.31 -13.92 -0.56
C LEU A 3 -18.50 -13.41 0.63
N MET A 4 -17.34 -14.01 0.85
CA MET A 4 -16.33 -13.48 1.74
C MET A 4 -15.11 -13.08 0.90
N TYR A 5 -14.36 -12.09 1.38
CA TYR A 5 -13.10 -11.67 0.82
C TYR A 5 -11.96 -12.03 1.75
N PHE A 6 -10.90 -12.59 1.19
CA PHE A 6 -9.59 -12.66 1.83
C PHE A 6 -8.65 -11.68 1.14
N VAL A 7 -7.87 -10.95 1.94
CA VAL A 7 -6.83 -10.06 1.44
C VAL A 7 -5.55 -10.32 2.20
N TYR A 8 -4.45 -10.52 1.48
CA TYR A 8 -3.11 -10.56 2.05
C TYR A 8 -2.34 -9.35 1.56
N ARG A 9 -2.00 -8.43 2.47
CA ARG A 9 -1.15 -7.27 2.24
C ARG A 9 0.30 -7.69 2.51
N SER A 10 1.06 -7.78 1.44
CA SER A 10 2.45 -8.24 1.47
C SER A 10 3.19 -7.75 0.24
N HIS A 11 4.43 -7.29 0.42
CA HIS A 11 5.28 -6.86 -0.69
C HIS A 11 5.64 -7.99 -1.66
N TYR A 12 5.51 -9.25 -1.23
CA TYR A 12 5.73 -10.43 -2.08
C TYR A 12 4.66 -10.65 -3.14
N GLU A 13 3.51 -10.01 -2.98
CA GLU A 13 2.43 -10.10 -3.95
C GLU A 13 2.68 -9.11 -5.10
N GLY A 14 1.92 -9.27 -6.20
CA GLY A 14 2.16 -8.58 -7.47
C GLY A 14 2.09 -7.04 -7.43
N PRO A 15 1.77 -6.37 -8.55
CA PRO A 15 1.96 -4.92 -8.69
C PRO A 15 1.34 -4.01 -7.62
N LEU A 16 0.31 -4.48 -6.91
CA LEU A 16 -0.38 -3.75 -5.84
C LEU A 16 0.03 -4.17 -4.42
N SER A 17 1.06 -5.02 -4.27
CA SER A 17 1.54 -5.62 -3.01
C SER A 17 0.41 -6.17 -2.15
N ARG A 18 -0.57 -6.79 -2.82
CA ARG A 18 -1.60 -7.58 -2.17
C ARG A 18 -2.16 -8.68 -3.06
N ARG A 19 -2.68 -9.72 -2.41
CA ARG A 19 -3.49 -10.77 -3.01
C ARG A 19 -4.93 -10.65 -2.50
N VAL A 20 -5.89 -10.63 -3.41
CA VAL A 20 -7.33 -10.62 -3.09
C VAL A 20 -7.96 -11.91 -3.57
N ARG A 21 -8.78 -12.54 -2.72
CA ARG A 21 -9.51 -13.77 -3.04
C ARG A 21 -10.95 -13.66 -2.61
N ARG A 22 -11.84 -14.16 -3.46
CA ARG A 22 -13.24 -14.40 -3.11
C ARG A 22 -13.39 -15.82 -2.61
N LEU A 23 -14.05 -15.98 -1.48
CA LEU A 23 -14.27 -17.24 -0.81
C LEU A 23 -15.78 -17.53 -0.77
N PRO A 24 -16.19 -18.81 -0.94
CA PRO A 24 -17.60 -19.17 -1.08
C PRO A 24 -18.37 -19.21 0.25
N ASP A 25 -17.66 -19.09 1.37
CA ASP A 25 -18.20 -19.22 2.72
C ASP A 25 -19.07 -18.01 3.11
N ALA A 26 -20.08 -18.27 3.94
CA ALA A 26 -21.05 -17.25 4.33
C ALA A 26 -20.55 -16.31 5.44
N SER A 27 -19.48 -16.69 6.15
CA SER A 27 -18.85 -15.92 7.22
C SER A 27 -17.39 -16.35 7.44
N VAL A 28 -16.63 -15.53 8.17
CA VAL A 28 -15.27 -15.86 8.62
C VAL A 28 -15.27 -17.16 9.43
N LEU A 29 -16.24 -17.31 10.34
CA LEU A 29 -16.37 -18.51 11.17
C LEU A 29 -16.57 -19.77 10.31
N ASP A 30 -17.43 -19.70 9.29
CA ASP A 30 -17.72 -20.86 8.44
C ASP A 30 -16.47 -21.32 7.68
N TRP A 31 -15.64 -20.40 7.21
CA TRP A 31 -14.37 -20.73 6.56
C TRP A 31 -13.41 -21.45 7.50
N PHE A 32 -13.23 -20.93 8.73
CA PHE A 32 -12.36 -21.59 9.73
C PHE A 32 -12.89 -22.97 10.14
N ARG A 33 -14.20 -23.13 10.31
CA ARG A 33 -14.81 -24.44 10.64
C ARG A 33 -14.64 -25.46 9.52
N ARG A 34 -14.78 -25.04 8.27
CA ARG A 34 -14.57 -25.90 7.10
C ARG A 34 -13.11 -26.36 7.00
N CYS A 35 -12.18 -25.51 7.39
CA CYS A 35 -10.74 -25.76 7.35
C CYS A 35 -10.18 -26.48 8.59
N TRP A 36 -11.00 -26.66 9.64
CA TRP A 36 -10.51 -26.97 10.99
C TRP A 36 -9.74 -28.29 11.11
N ASP A 37 -10.24 -29.33 10.44
CA ASP A 37 -9.70 -30.69 10.51
C ASP A 37 -8.73 -31.00 9.35
N ALA A 38 -8.06 -29.99 8.80
CA ALA A 38 -7.13 -30.18 7.69
C ALA A 38 -5.92 -31.04 8.10
N ASP A 39 -5.66 -32.09 7.32
CA ASP A 39 -4.50 -32.97 7.52
C ASP A 39 -3.17 -32.25 7.31
N THR A 40 -3.14 -31.34 6.34
CA THR A 40 -1.98 -30.52 5.96
C THR A 40 -2.37 -29.03 5.95
N PRO A 41 -2.35 -28.35 7.12
CA PRO A 41 -2.73 -26.95 7.26
C PRO A 41 -2.11 -25.98 6.25
N GLU A 42 -0.80 -26.07 6.01
CA GLU A 42 -0.07 -25.17 5.11
C GLU A 42 -0.57 -25.32 3.68
N ALA A 43 -0.65 -26.56 3.19
CA ALA A 43 -1.11 -26.85 1.84
C ALA A 43 -2.58 -26.45 1.63
N LEU A 44 -3.42 -26.59 2.67
CA LEU A 44 -4.80 -26.10 2.64
C LEU A 44 -4.84 -24.58 2.48
N VAL A 45 -4.11 -23.85 3.32
CA VAL A 45 -4.04 -22.39 3.29
C VAL A 45 -3.57 -21.91 1.91
N GLU A 46 -2.51 -22.52 1.37
CA GLU A 46 -1.99 -22.23 0.03
C GLU A 46 -3.04 -22.45 -1.05
N GLN A 47 -3.73 -23.59 -1.02
CA GLN A 47 -4.74 -23.94 -2.01
C GLN A 47 -5.95 -22.99 -1.96
N GLU A 48 -6.50 -22.75 -0.78
CA GLU A 48 -7.71 -21.94 -0.60
C GLU A 48 -7.45 -20.46 -0.90
N LEU A 49 -6.33 -19.93 -0.40
CA LEU A 49 -6.01 -18.51 -0.42
C LEU A 49 -5.08 -18.11 -1.57
N GLY A 50 -4.66 -19.07 -2.40
CA GLY A 50 -3.84 -18.83 -3.59
C GLY A 50 -2.37 -18.54 -3.30
N GLY A 51 -1.85 -19.05 -2.18
CA GLY A 51 -0.47 -18.90 -1.75
C GLY A 51 -0.33 -18.92 -0.22
N GLY A 52 0.91 -19.00 0.27
CA GLY A 52 1.19 -19.01 1.71
C GLY A 52 0.70 -17.74 2.39
N VAL A 53 0.33 -17.85 3.67
CA VAL A 53 -0.04 -16.72 4.52
C VAL A 53 0.70 -16.91 5.84
N TYR A 54 1.63 -15.99 6.12
CA TYR A 54 2.51 -16.10 7.28
C TYR A 54 1.73 -16.23 8.58
N GLY A 55 2.09 -17.21 9.41
CA GLY A 55 1.48 -17.52 10.70
C GLY A 55 0.09 -18.17 10.65
N LEU A 56 -0.68 -18.03 9.57
CA LEU A 56 -2.09 -18.47 9.54
C LEU A 56 -2.28 -19.98 9.69
N ALA A 57 -1.34 -20.81 9.26
CA ALA A 57 -1.50 -22.27 9.38
C ALA A 57 -1.46 -22.75 10.85
N SER A 58 -0.82 -21.99 11.74
CA SER A 58 -0.55 -22.43 13.13
C SER A 58 -1.82 -22.72 13.94
N ILE A 59 -2.93 -22.03 13.67
CA ILE A 59 -4.20 -22.26 14.38
C ILE A 59 -4.76 -23.65 14.04
N PHE A 60 -4.63 -24.09 12.79
CA PHE A 60 -5.06 -25.41 12.35
C PHE A 60 -4.09 -26.50 12.82
N GLU A 61 -2.78 -26.21 12.81
CA GLU A 61 -1.78 -27.10 13.42
C GLU A 61 -2.07 -27.32 14.92
N ALA A 62 -2.34 -26.24 15.66
CA ALA A 62 -2.70 -26.30 17.07
C ALA A 62 -4.01 -27.05 17.30
N ALA A 63 -5.02 -26.85 16.45
CA ALA A 63 -6.26 -27.60 16.49
C ALA A 63 -6.01 -29.11 16.42
N ARG A 64 -5.17 -29.54 15.49
CA ARG A 64 -4.77 -30.95 15.34
C ARG A 64 -3.94 -31.46 16.51
N VAL A 65 -2.89 -30.74 16.91
CA VAL A 65 -1.94 -31.17 17.96
C VAL A 65 -2.61 -31.25 19.33
N HIS A 66 -3.54 -30.34 19.63
CA HIS A 66 -4.22 -30.28 20.91
C HIS A 66 -5.65 -30.85 20.89
N ALA A 67 -6.08 -31.43 19.75
CA ALA A 67 -7.44 -31.92 19.53
C ALA A 67 -8.51 -30.88 19.93
N LEU A 68 -8.32 -29.62 19.50
CA LEU A 68 -9.24 -28.53 19.81
C LEU A 68 -10.55 -28.72 19.03
N PRO A 69 -11.71 -28.54 19.67
CA PRO A 69 -12.98 -28.57 18.94
C PRO A 69 -13.07 -27.37 17.99
N ALA A 70 -13.71 -27.57 16.83
CA ALA A 70 -14.02 -26.48 15.93
C ALA A 70 -14.91 -25.43 16.64
N PRO A 71 -14.62 -24.12 16.49
CA PRO A 71 -15.37 -23.08 17.17
C PRO A 71 -16.83 -23.06 16.69
N GLU A 72 -17.77 -22.92 17.63
CA GLU A 72 -19.20 -22.80 17.35
C GLU A 72 -19.64 -21.36 17.15
N THR A 73 -18.91 -20.42 17.75
CA THR A 73 -19.20 -18.97 17.68
C THR A 73 -17.95 -18.19 17.30
N TRP A 74 -18.15 -16.96 16.81
CA TRP A 74 -17.02 -16.10 16.47
C TRP A 74 -16.20 -15.71 17.71
N GLN A 75 -16.82 -15.62 18.90
CA GLN A 75 -16.11 -15.36 20.15
C GLN A 75 -15.20 -16.52 20.54
N GLN A 76 -15.65 -17.76 20.32
CA GLN A 76 -14.81 -18.94 20.53
C GLN A 76 -13.65 -18.96 19.53
N LEU A 77 -13.92 -18.67 18.25
CA LEU A 77 -12.86 -18.53 17.25
C LEU A 77 -11.86 -17.44 17.66
N HIS A 78 -12.33 -16.28 18.12
CA HIS A 78 -11.47 -15.20 18.60
C HIS A 78 -10.54 -15.67 19.72
N GLY A 79 -11.07 -16.32 20.75
CA GLY A 79 -10.26 -16.84 21.85
C GLY A 79 -9.27 -17.94 21.45
N LEU A 80 -9.58 -18.71 20.40
CA LEU A 80 -8.65 -19.70 19.85
C LEU A 80 -7.55 -19.02 19.04
N LEU A 81 -7.87 -18.03 18.22
CA LEU A 81 -6.89 -17.26 17.46
C LEU A 81 -5.94 -16.51 18.41
N ASP A 82 -6.46 -15.80 19.40
CA ASP A 82 -5.66 -15.08 20.41
C ASP A 82 -4.64 -15.99 21.11
N LYS A 83 -5.00 -17.26 21.32
CA LYS A 83 -4.16 -18.23 22.02
C LYS A 83 -3.18 -19.00 21.14
N TYR A 84 -3.57 -19.32 19.90
CA TYR A 84 -2.88 -20.31 19.07
C TYR A 84 -2.45 -19.81 17.69
N LEU A 85 -2.94 -18.63 17.26
CA LEU A 85 -2.44 -18.02 16.04
C LEU A 85 -1.04 -17.48 16.27
N TYR A 86 -0.12 -17.87 15.40
CA TYR A 86 1.23 -17.36 15.40
C TYR A 86 1.21 -15.98 14.77
N ILE A 87 1.57 -14.99 15.59
CA ILE A 87 1.79 -13.63 15.16
C ILE A 87 3.20 -13.29 15.62
N GLU A 88 4.08 -13.13 14.65
CA GLU A 88 5.43 -12.62 14.87
C GLU A 88 5.39 -11.12 15.13
N GLY A 89 6.32 -10.67 15.98
CA GLY A 89 6.33 -9.33 16.55
C GLY A 89 5.34 -9.19 17.71
N ASP A 90 5.83 -8.79 18.89
CA ASP A 90 4.98 -8.41 20.04
C ASP A 90 4.34 -7.04 19.79
N MET A 91 3.38 -7.00 18.87
CA MET A 91 2.73 -5.79 18.41
C MET A 91 1.38 -5.60 19.12
N PRO A 92 1.14 -4.44 19.75
CA PRO A 92 -0.18 -4.12 20.28
C PRO A 92 -1.24 -4.19 19.19
N GLN A 93 -2.40 -4.75 19.53
CA GLN A 93 -3.58 -4.79 18.66
C GLN A 93 -3.36 -5.57 17.36
N SER A 94 -2.39 -6.49 17.30
CA SER A 94 -2.07 -7.30 16.11
C SER A 94 -3.20 -8.21 15.65
N LEU A 95 -4.22 -8.45 16.46
CA LEU A 95 -5.42 -9.19 16.10
C LEU A 95 -6.68 -8.39 16.46
N GLN A 96 -7.56 -8.19 15.48
CA GLN A 96 -8.88 -7.58 15.65
C GLN A 96 -9.95 -8.50 15.04
N PHE A 97 -11.01 -8.81 15.78
CA PHE A 97 -12.14 -9.58 15.24
C PHE A 97 -13.47 -9.21 15.90
N ASP A 98 -14.44 -8.81 15.07
CA ASP A 98 -15.80 -8.42 15.48
C ASP A 98 -16.89 -9.39 15.00
N GLY A 99 -16.48 -10.56 14.49
CA GLY A 99 -17.36 -11.57 13.90
C GLY A 99 -17.60 -11.40 12.40
N ARG A 100 -17.35 -10.23 11.82
CA ARG A 100 -17.53 -9.95 10.38
C ARG A 100 -16.22 -9.66 9.66
N ALA A 101 -15.28 -9.04 10.36
CA ALA A 101 -13.96 -8.69 9.87
C ALA A 101 -12.88 -9.16 10.85
N LEU A 102 -12.15 -10.22 10.47
CA LEU A 102 -10.90 -10.61 11.11
C LEU A 102 -9.77 -9.87 10.42
N ARG A 103 -8.94 -9.15 11.19
CA ARG A 103 -7.78 -8.42 10.72
C ARG A 103 -6.59 -8.79 11.58
N VAL A 104 -5.50 -9.19 10.93
CA VAL A 104 -4.28 -9.59 11.60
C VAL A 104 -3.11 -8.81 11.03
N ARG A 105 -2.25 -8.30 11.90
CA ARG A 105 -0.94 -7.72 11.60
C ARG A 105 0.13 -8.68 12.11
N THR A 106 1.17 -8.91 11.32
CA THR A 106 2.34 -9.70 11.71
C THR A 106 3.58 -9.14 11.00
N ASP A 107 4.73 -9.74 11.20
CA ASP A 107 6.01 -9.42 10.58
C ASP A 107 6.63 -10.76 10.16
N ASP A 108 7.38 -10.86 9.08
CA ASP A 108 8.08 -12.11 8.72
C ASP A 108 9.60 -12.02 8.95
N ASP A 109 10.02 -11.14 9.84
CA ASP A 109 11.39 -10.72 10.12
C ASP A 109 12.02 -9.82 9.03
N GLU A 110 11.42 -9.74 7.85
CA GLU A 110 11.90 -8.94 6.73
C GLU A 110 11.00 -7.73 6.46
N VAL A 111 9.68 -7.89 6.54
CA VAL A 111 8.69 -6.81 6.38
C VAL A 111 7.44 -7.00 7.24
N ASP A 112 6.82 -5.89 7.65
CA ASP A 112 5.47 -5.93 8.19
C ASP A 112 4.48 -6.54 7.16
N LEU A 113 3.51 -7.32 7.65
CA LEU A 113 2.47 -7.99 6.87
C LEU A 113 1.10 -7.80 7.52
N ALA A 114 0.04 -7.88 6.72
CA ALA A 114 -1.31 -7.95 7.26
C ALA A 114 -2.22 -8.84 6.41
N TYR A 115 -3.20 -9.48 7.03
CA TYR A 115 -4.26 -10.16 6.29
C TYR A 115 -5.64 -9.94 6.90
N PHE A 116 -6.64 -9.99 6.03
CA PHE A 116 -8.02 -9.67 6.36
C PHE A 116 -8.94 -10.77 5.83
N PHE A 117 -9.88 -11.22 6.67
CA PHE A 117 -11.07 -11.95 6.25
C PHE A 117 -12.28 -11.06 6.48
N LEU A 118 -13.03 -10.78 5.42
CA LEU A 118 -14.08 -9.77 5.41
C LEU A 118 -15.34 -10.37 4.81
N ASP A 119 -16.44 -10.41 5.56
CA ASP A 119 -17.73 -10.75 4.97
C ASP A 119 -18.26 -9.61 4.08
N GLU A 120 -19.15 -9.94 3.15
CA GLU A 120 -19.76 -8.97 2.22
C GLU A 120 -20.49 -7.82 2.94
N ALA A 121 -21.04 -8.06 4.13
CA ALA A 121 -21.76 -7.04 4.87
C ALA A 121 -20.82 -6.00 5.50
N ALA A 122 -19.63 -6.41 5.95
CA ALA A 122 -18.59 -5.52 6.43
C ALA A 122 -18.08 -4.63 5.29
N VAL A 123 -17.86 -5.21 4.10
CA VAL A 123 -17.43 -4.47 2.91
C VAL A 123 -18.48 -3.46 2.48
N ALA A 124 -19.74 -3.88 2.38
CA ALA A 124 -20.83 -3.01 1.95
C ALA A 124 -21.12 -1.86 2.92
N ALA A 125 -20.81 -2.04 4.22
CA ALA A 125 -21.01 -1.02 5.24
C ALA A 125 -19.94 0.08 5.24
N ALA A 126 -18.78 -0.16 4.62
CA ALA A 126 -17.64 0.76 4.65
C ALA A 126 -16.85 0.76 3.32
N PRO A 127 -17.48 1.19 2.20
CA PRO A 127 -16.83 1.19 0.89
C PRO A 127 -15.60 2.10 0.85
N ASP A 128 -15.64 3.23 1.56
CA ASP A 128 -14.53 4.17 1.75
C ASP A 128 -13.33 3.58 2.50
N ARG A 129 -13.49 2.42 3.13
CA ARG A 129 -12.42 1.69 3.82
C ARG A 129 -11.86 0.56 2.99
N PHE A 130 -12.70 -0.09 2.18
CA PHE A 130 -12.33 -1.33 1.48
C PHE A 130 -12.17 -1.21 -0.04
N ALA A 131 -12.56 -0.11 -0.68
CA ALA A 131 -12.50 0.02 -2.14
C ALA A 131 -11.08 -0.21 -2.72
N TYR A 132 -10.04 0.35 -2.11
CA TYR A 132 -8.66 0.07 -2.50
C TYR A 132 -8.21 -1.30 -2.02
N VAL A 133 -8.52 -1.67 -0.78
CA VAL A 133 -8.16 -2.98 -0.17
C VAL A 133 -8.58 -4.17 -1.05
N LEU A 134 -9.74 -4.07 -1.69
CA LEU A 134 -10.32 -5.13 -2.54
C LEU A 134 -10.06 -4.93 -4.03
N SER A 135 -9.47 -3.81 -4.45
CA SER A 135 -9.10 -3.61 -5.85
C SER A 135 -7.96 -4.55 -6.22
N ASP A 136 -8.17 -5.40 -7.23
CA ASP A 136 -7.20 -6.35 -7.76
C ASP A 136 -6.67 -5.95 -9.15
N ALA A 137 -7.15 -4.83 -9.70
CA ALA A 137 -6.82 -4.35 -11.03
C ALA A 137 -5.73 -3.28 -11.00
N TRP A 138 -4.70 -3.51 -11.81
CA TRP A 138 -3.74 -2.47 -12.22
C TRP A 138 -3.96 -2.13 -13.70
N PRO A 139 -3.93 -0.83 -14.09
CA PRO A 139 -3.87 0.35 -13.21
C PRO A 139 -5.22 0.63 -12.52
N LEU A 140 -5.22 1.50 -11.49
CA LEU A 140 -6.47 2.07 -10.95
C LEU A 140 -7.23 2.86 -12.03
N PRO A 141 -8.56 3.00 -11.94
CA PRO A 141 -9.38 3.65 -12.97
C PRO A 141 -9.01 5.13 -13.16
N ALA A 142 -8.76 5.53 -14.40
CA ALA A 142 -8.32 6.89 -14.74
C ALA A 142 -9.44 7.88 -15.10
N ALA A 143 -10.63 7.38 -15.46
CA ALA A 143 -11.71 8.24 -15.94
C ALA A 143 -12.19 9.25 -14.88
N VAL A 144 -12.43 10.51 -15.28
CA VAL A 144 -12.93 11.57 -14.40
C VAL A 144 -14.23 12.17 -14.95
N THR A 145 -15.15 12.60 -14.08
CA THR A 145 -16.48 13.10 -14.51
C THR A 145 -16.93 14.42 -13.89
N GLY A 146 -16.06 15.12 -13.13
CA GLY A 146 -16.47 16.30 -12.35
C GLY A 146 -15.41 17.41 -12.26
N PRO A 147 -15.77 18.57 -11.68
CA PRO A 147 -14.89 19.74 -11.59
C PRO A 147 -13.84 19.67 -10.46
N GLY A 148 -13.89 18.66 -9.60
CA GLY A 148 -13.03 18.49 -8.41
C GLY A 148 -13.73 18.80 -7.09
N GLY A 149 -12.95 18.88 -6.01
CA GLY A 149 -13.43 19.00 -4.63
C GLY A 149 -13.51 17.65 -3.92
N PHE A 150 -12.54 17.38 -3.04
CA PHE A 150 -12.41 16.12 -2.31
C PHE A 150 -12.18 16.38 -0.83
N ASP A 151 -12.88 15.62 0.02
CA ASP A 151 -12.69 15.58 1.47
C ASP A 151 -12.09 14.22 1.84
N PRO A 152 -10.91 14.16 2.48
CA PRO A 152 -10.31 12.90 2.91
C PRO A 152 -11.06 12.21 4.06
N ALA A 153 -12.23 12.71 4.48
CA ALA A 153 -13.11 12.07 5.45
C ALA A 153 -12.42 11.78 6.80
N GLY A 154 -11.65 12.75 7.29
CA GLY A 154 -10.92 12.67 8.55
C GLY A 154 -9.64 11.82 8.51
N VAL A 155 -9.27 11.25 7.36
CA VAL A 155 -8.01 10.51 7.23
C VAL A 155 -6.83 11.48 7.39
N PRO A 156 -5.83 11.16 8.24
CA PRO A 156 -4.66 12.01 8.42
C PRO A 156 -3.87 12.12 7.12
N VAL A 157 -3.76 13.34 6.62
CA VAL A 157 -2.90 13.67 5.48
C VAL A 157 -1.98 14.80 5.92
N ARG A 158 -0.67 14.62 5.73
CA ARG A 158 0.32 15.63 6.08
C ARG A 158 0.45 16.64 4.94
N VAL A 159 0.18 17.91 5.22
CA VAL A 159 0.50 18.99 4.28
C VAL A 159 2.01 19.06 4.11
N ALA A 160 2.49 18.80 2.89
CA ALA A 160 3.92 18.61 2.61
C ALA A 160 4.64 19.91 2.22
N ALA A 161 3.89 20.94 1.82
CA ALA A 161 4.42 22.22 1.40
C ALA A 161 3.39 23.35 1.57
N GLU A 162 3.86 24.59 1.49
CA GLU A 162 3.00 25.75 1.36
C GLU A 162 2.09 25.62 0.11
N PRO A 163 0.84 26.11 0.17
CA PRO A 163 -0.05 26.07 -0.97
C PRO A 163 0.54 26.75 -2.20
N GLY A 164 0.31 26.15 -3.39
CA GLY A 164 0.52 26.83 -4.65
C GLY A 164 -0.53 27.91 -4.93
N ASP A 165 -0.36 28.65 -6.03
CA ASP A 165 -1.28 29.72 -6.45
C ASP A 165 -2.53 29.21 -7.19
N GLY A 166 -2.61 27.91 -7.47
CA GLY A 166 -3.68 27.28 -8.24
C GLY A 166 -4.84 26.77 -7.39
N PRO A 167 -5.87 26.17 -8.01
CA PRO A 167 -6.91 25.44 -7.30
C PRO A 167 -6.49 23.99 -7.02
N GLY A 168 -7.28 23.32 -6.17
CA GLY A 168 -7.20 21.88 -5.95
C GLY A 168 -6.10 21.47 -4.99
N THR A 169 -5.92 20.16 -4.87
CA THR A 169 -4.91 19.54 -4.01
C THR A 169 -4.40 18.29 -4.70
N VAL A 170 -3.07 18.11 -4.76
CA VAL A 170 -2.47 16.82 -5.10
C VAL A 170 -2.22 16.03 -3.82
N TYR A 171 -2.60 14.76 -3.84
CA TYR A 171 -2.29 13.77 -2.81
C TYR A 171 -1.20 12.84 -3.34
N ALA A 172 -0.21 12.58 -2.50
CA ALA A 172 0.86 11.64 -2.79
C ALA A 172 0.87 10.52 -1.75
N VAL A 173 0.77 9.29 -2.24
CA VAL A 173 0.76 8.06 -1.44
C VAL A 173 1.91 7.18 -1.89
N PHE A 174 2.84 6.92 -0.97
CA PHE A 174 3.97 6.02 -1.18
C PHE A 174 3.76 4.78 -0.30
N LEU A 175 3.52 3.64 -0.93
CA LEU A 175 3.47 2.33 -0.29
C LEU A 175 4.82 1.65 -0.53
N THR A 176 5.79 2.09 0.27
CA THR A 176 7.17 1.60 0.21
C THR A 176 7.52 0.96 1.54
N PHE A 177 8.67 0.29 1.59
CA PHE A 177 9.13 -0.35 2.81
C PHE A 177 10.56 0.07 3.09
N GLN A 178 10.86 0.32 4.36
CA GLN A 178 12.12 0.86 4.82
C GLN A 178 12.49 0.17 6.14
N GLN A 179 13.63 -0.53 6.17
CA GLN A 179 14.13 -1.19 7.39
C GLN A 179 13.07 -2.13 8.04
N GLY A 180 12.36 -2.89 7.21
CA GLY A 180 11.27 -3.79 7.64
C GLY A 180 9.91 -3.11 7.87
N ALA A 181 9.88 -1.80 8.12
CA ALA A 181 8.62 -1.07 8.24
C ALA A 181 7.97 -0.92 6.85
N SER A 182 6.80 -1.52 6.67
CA SER A 182 6.11 -1.60 5.36
C SER A 182 4.63 -1.15 5.43
N LEU A 183 4.08 -1.13 6.65
CA LEU A 183 2.71 -0.74 6.91
C LEU A 183 2.68 0.66 7.52
N ALA A 184 1.79 1.51 6.99
CA ALA A 184 1.55 2.87 7.50
C ALA A 184 2.77 3.81 7.50
N CYS A 185 3.73 3.60 6.59
CA CYS A 185 4.94 4.42 6.49
C CYS A 185 5.38 4.57 5.02
N PRO A 186 5.57 5.80 4.51
CA PRO A 186 5.27 7.10 5.13
C PRO A 186 3.76 7.45 5.14
N PRO A 187 3.32 8.44 5.95
CA PRO A 187 1.94 8.92 5.89
C PRO A 187 1.63 9.60 4.55
N PRO A 188 0.35 9.60 4.11
CA PRO A 188 -0.07 10.33 2.92
C PRO A 188 0.28 11.81 2.99
N LEU A 189 0.62 12.38 1.83
CA LEU A 189 0.97 13.80 1.70
C LEU A 189 -0.07 14.57 0.91
N ALA A 190 -0.28 15.84 1.24
CA ALA A 190 -1.10 16.78 0.49
C ALA A 190 -0.28 18.00 0.05
N PHE A 191 -0.55 18.46 -1.17
CA PHE A 191 0.00 19.67 -1.79
C PHE A 191 -1.16 20.55 -2.23
N PRO A 192 -1.63 21.45 -1.36
CA PRO A 192 -2.72 22.35 -1.70
C PRO A 192 -2.30 23.34 -2.79
N GLY A 193 -3.27 23.85 -3.53
CA GLY A 193 -3.07 24.91 -4.52
C GLY A 193 -2.43 24.44 -5.82
N VAL A 194 -2.47 23.13 -6.11
CA VAL A 194 -1.97 22.54 -7.34
C VAL A 194 -2.78 21.31 -7.72
N ARG A 195 -2.93 21.09 -9.02
CA ARG A 195 -3.48 19.86 -9.62
C ARG A 195 -2.39 19.10 -10.35
N LEU A 196 -2.62 17.82 -10.62
CA LEU A 196 -1.59 16.92 -11.10
C LEU A 196 -0.87 17.41 -12.38
N PRO A 197 -1.55 18.03 -13.37
CA PRO A 197 -0.87 18.57 -14.56
C PRO A 197 0.13 19.70 -14.27
N GLY A 198 -0.04 20.42 -13.16
CA GLY A 198 0.89 21.48 -12.72
C GLY A 198 1.88 21.01 -11.65
N PHE A 199 1.80 19.75 -11.23
CA PHE A 199 2.50 19.28 -10.04
C PHE A 199 4.01 19.19 -10.24
N ALA A 200 4.48 18.77 -11.42
CA ALA A 200 5.91 18.72 -11.71
C ALA A 200 6.55 20.11 -11.60
N ALA A 201 5.91 21.15 -12.14
CA ALA A 201 6.36 22.54 -12.01
C ALA A 201 6.36 22.99 -10.55
N HIS A 202 5.26 22.75 -9.83
CA HIS A 202 5.16 23.09 -8.41
C HIS A 202 6.30 22.46 -7.58
N LEU A 203 6.59 21.16 -7.77
CA LEU A 203 7.68 20.49 -7.06
C LEU A 203 9.04 21.18 -7.27
N ARG A 204 9.32 21.69 -8.48
CA ARG A 204 10.58 22.40 -8.78
C ARG A 204 10.69 23.72 -8.04
N ASP A 205 9.58 24.45 -7.97
CA ASP A 205 9.53 25.81 -7.42
C ASP A 205 9.46 25.86 -5.89
N LEU A 206 9.20 24.73 -5.24
CA LEU A 206 9.15 24.65 -3.78
C LEU A 206 10.48 25.05 -3.13
N THR A 207 10.36 25.94 -2.15
CA THR A 207 11.49 26.54 -1.44
C THR A 207 11.88 25.66 -0.23
N PRO A 208 13.19 25.45 0.02
CA PRO A 208 13.69 24.70 1.18
C PRO A 208 13.31 25.35 2.54
N PRO A 209 13.36 24.59 3.65
CA PRO A 209 13.89 23.24 3.77
C PRO A 209 12.86 22.16 3.42
N LEU A 210 13.30 21.11 2.74
CA LEU A 210 12.47 19.93 2.39
C LEU A 210 12.56 18.83 3.47
N THR A 211 12.87 19.24 4.70
CA THR A 211 13.10 18.32 5.83
C THR A 211 11.88 17.47 6.11
N GLY A 212 12.06 16.16 6.16
CA GLY A 212 11.00 15.20 6.47
C GLY A 212 10.17 14.76 5.28
N TRP A 213 10.51 15.19 4.06
CA TRP A 213 10.00 14.57 2.84
C TRP A 213 10.49 13.13 2.70
N PRO A 214 9.64 12.20 2.22
CA PRO A 214 10.08 10.86 1.93
C PRO A 214 11.07 10.87 0.75
N PRO A 215 12.09 9.98 0.73
CA PRO A 215 13.08 9.90 -0.33
C PRO A 215 12.50 9.80 -1.75
N GLU A 216 11.38 9.09 -1.90
CA GLU A 216 10.61 8.92 -3.12
C GLU A 216 10.24 10.28 -3.73
N LEU A 217 9.75 11.19 -2.89
CA LEU A 217 9.37 12.54 -3.30
C LEU A 217 10.59 13.41 -3.62
N LEU A 218 11.69 13.28 -2.86
CA LEU A 218 12.94 14.00 -3.14
C LEU A 218 13.52 13.60 -4.51
N VAL A 219 13.50 12.31 -4.82
CA VAL A 219 13.93 11.78 -6.12
C VAL A 219 12.99 12.25 -7.24
N LEU A 220 11.67 12.16 -7.04
CA LEU A 220 10.70 12.64 -8.02
C LEU A 220 10.89 14.14 -8.33
N ARG A 221 11.08 14.97 -7.30
CA ARG A 221 11.37 16.40 -7.48
C ARG A 221 12.67 16.61 -8.25
N ALA A 222 13.76 15.95 -7.86
CA ALA A 222 15.04 16.09 -8.55
C ALA A 222 14.98 15.61 -9.99
N LEU A 223 14.23 14.55 -10.28
CA LEU A 223 14.07 14.00 -11.62
C LEU A 223 12.94 14.66 -12.41
N SER A 224 12.28 15.71 -11.91
CA SER A 224 11.36 16.54 -12.68
C SER A 224 12.15 17.60 -13.45
N ALA A 225 12.21 17.47 -14.79
CA ALA A 225 13.02 18.38 -15.61
C ALA A 225 12.35 19.75 -15.78
N PRO A 226 13.11 20.85 -15.94
CA PRO A 226 12.55 22.20 -16.04
C PRO A 226 11.59 22.42 -17.23
N ASP A 227 11.84 21.73 -18.34
CA ASP A 227 11.12 21.82 -19.62
C ASP A 227 10.01 20.79 -19.77
N GLU A 228 9.81 19.93 -18.77
CA GLU A 228 8.76 18.92 -18.76
C GLU A 228 7.61 19.34 -17.82
N PRO A 229 6.40 19.58 -18.36
CA PRO A 229 5.25 19.90 -17.55
C PRO A 229 4.64 18.66 -16.87
N ASP A 230 4.75 17.50 -17.52
CA ASP A 230 4.13 16.26 -17.08
C ASP A 230 5.03 15.45 -16.14
N LEU A 231 4.43 14.69 -15.22
CA LEU A 231 5.16 13.81 -14.30
C LEU A 231 5.64 12.51 -14.95
N ALA A 232 5.03 12.08 -16.05
CA ALA A 232 5.29 10.76 -16.64
C ALA A 232 6.78 10.53 -16.98
N PRO A 233 7.50 11.47 -17.61
CA PRO A 233 8.93 11.30 -17.88
C PRO A 233 9.77 11.27 -16.59
N ALA A 234 9.41 12.07 -15.58
CA ALA A 234 10.07 12.05 -14.28
C ALA A 234 9.89 10.70 -13.57
N LEU A 235 8.68 10.13 -13.58
CA LEU A 235 8.39 8.80 -13.04
C LEU A 235 9.13 7.69 -13.80
N ALA A 236 9.25 7.80 -15.13
CA ALA A 236 10.06 6.88 -15.91
C ALA A 236 11.54 6.95 -15.50
N ARG A 237 12.08 8.14 -15.23
CA ARG A 237 13.43 8.28 -14.66
C ARG A 237 13.52 7.73 -13.23
N CYS A 238 12.48 7.88 -12.40
CA CYS A 238 12.43 7.26 -11.07
C CYS A 238 12.48 5.72 -11.16
N ASN A 239 11.88 5.10 -12.19
CA ASN A 239 11.99 3.66 -12.42
C ASN A 239 13.43 3.19 -12.68
N GLU A 240 14.23 4.04 -13.31
CA GLU A 240 15.66 3.79 -13.57
C GLU A 240 16.55 4.20 -12.40
N TRP A 241 16.03 4.92 -11.41
CA TRP A 241 16.80 5.41 -10.27
C TRP A 241 17.47 4.26 -9.50
N PRO A 242 18.78 4.24 -9.23
CA PRO A 242 19.53 3.01 -8.89
C PRO A 242 18.98 2.16 -7.74
N GLY A 243 18.26 2.77 -6.79
CA GLY A 243 17.50 2.02 -5.80
C GLY A 243 16.89 2.93 -4.74
N PHE A 244 15.74 2.51 -4.21
CA PHE A 244 15.20 2.93 -2.91
C PHE A 244 15.56 1.83 -1.90
N ASP A 245 16.86 1.57 -1.79
CA ASP A 245 17.39 0.36 -1.15
C ASP A 245 16.96 0.29 0.32
N LEU A 246 16.36 -0.85 0.64
CA LEU A 246 15.67 -1.20 1.89
C LEU A 246 16.59 -1.15 3.10
N ASN A 247 17.90 -1.32 2.87
CA ASN A 247 18.89 -1.49 3.92
C ASN A 247 20.21 -0.74 3.66
N ARG A 248 20.38 -0.05 2.52
CA ARG A 248 21.64 0.66 2.21
C ARG A 248 21.47 2.17 2.20
N ARG A 249 22.10 2.79 3.20
CA ARG A 249 22.58 4.17 3.07
C ARG A 249 23.68 4.24 1.99
N PRO A 250 23.81 5.40 1.32
CA PRO A 250 22.99 6.59 1.49
C PRO A 250 21.77 6.59 0.55
N TRP A 251 20.62 6.98 1.12
CA TRP A 251 19.57 7.68 0.40
C TRP A 251 20.17 8.83 -0.41
N PRO A 252 19.53 9.26 -1.51
CA PRO A 252 20.00 10.40 -2.27
C PRO A 252 20.29 11.58 -1.31
N ARG A 253 21.57 11.92 -1.09
CA ARG A 253 21.95 13.15 -0.40
C ARG A 253 21.80 14.31 -1.38
N LEU A 254 20.57 14.48 -1.86
CA LEU A 254 20.24 15.51 -2.84
C LEU A 254 20.20 16.85 -2.11
N PRO A 255 20.82 17.90 -2.67
CA PRO A 255 20.68 19.26 -2.18
C PRO A 255 19.24 19.75 -2.26
N ASP A 256 18.87 20.74 -1.44
CA ASP A 256 17.51 21.28 -1.49
C ASP A 256 17.26 22.14 -2.74
N ASP A 257 18.31 22.78 -3.29
CA ASP A 257 18.22 23.53 -4.55
C ASP A 257 17.87 22.58 -5.70
N HIS A 258 16.74 22.84 -6.38
CA HIS A 258 16.23 21.95 -7.43
C HIS A 258 17.24 21.75 -8.55
N ARG A 259 17.89 22.82 -9.04
CA ARG A 259 18.80 22.74 -10.18
C ARG A 259 20.01 21.88 -9.85
N VAL A 260 20.60 22.07 -8.67
CA VAL A 260 21.74 21.26 -8.22
C VAL A 260 21.30 19.81 -7.99
N ALA A 261 20.15 19.59 -7.36
CA ALA A 261 19.59 18.24 -7.17
C ALA A 261 19.33 17.52 -8.49
N HIS A 262 18.78 18.21 -9.48
CA HIS A 262 18.47 17.67 -10.79
C HIS A 262 19.74 17.22 -11.53
N LEU A 263 20.76 18.08 -11.59
CA LEU A 263 22.04 17.74 -12.20
C LEU A 263 22.71 16.56 -11.50
N MET A 264 22.69 16.54 -10.17
CA MET A 264 23.24 15.43 -9.39
C MET A 264 22.45 14.13 -9.60
N ALA A 265 21.13 14.18 -9.68
CA ALA A 265 20.29 13.01 -9.92
C ALA A 265 20.51 12.44 -11.33
N LEU A 266 20.64 13.29 -12.36
CA LEU A 266 20.98 12.83 -13.71
C LEU A 266 22.38 12.22 -13.78
N ASP A 267 23.38 12.85 -13.15
CA ASP A 267 24.73 12.31 -13.08
C ASP A 267 24.75 10.92 -12.41
N LEU A 268 24.02 10.77 -11.30
CA LEU A 268 23.86 9.49 -10.62
C LEU A 268 23.15 8.47 -11.51
N ALA A 269 22.06 8.84 -12.18
CA ALA A 269 21.34 7.93 -13.08
C ALA A 269 22.21 7.41 -14.23
N VAL A 270 23.13 8.24 -14.74
CA VAL A 270 24.07 7.85 -15.81
C VAL A 270 25.19 6.94 -15.29
N HIS A 271 25.69 7.18 -14.07
CA HIS A 271 26.90 6.52 -13.57
C HIS A 271 26.66 5.37 -12.59
N ALA A 272 25.46 5.20 -12.06
CA ALA A 272 25.21 4.27 -10.97
C ALA A 272 25.21 2.79 -11.34
N GLY A 273 25.44 2.45 -12.61
CA GLY A 273 25.39 1.07 -13.08
C GLY A 273 23.96 0.50 -13.03
N PRO A 274 23.80 -0.83 -13.09
CA PRO A 274 22.48 -1.43 -13.05
C PRO A 274 21.81 -1.18 -11.69
N PRO A 275 20.47 -1.14 -11.64
CA PRO A 275 19.71 -1.08 -10.39
C PRO A 275 20.16 -2.11 -9.36
N THR A 276 20.16 -1.71 -8.08
CA THR A 276 20.62 -2.54 -6.98
C THR A 276 19.62 -3.64 -6.59
N ALA A 277 20.04 -4.54 -5.71
CA ALA A 277 19.18 -5.55 -5.06
C ALA A 277 18.38 -6.48 -5.99
N GLY A 278 18.87 -6.70 -7.23
CA GLY A 278 18.19 -7.57 -8.19
C GLY A 278 16.92 -6.94 -8.78
N ARG A 279 16.82 -5.60 -8.75
CA ARG A 279 15.72 -4.87 -9.36
C ARG A 279 15.79 -4.94 -10.89
N GLU A 280 14.65 -5.20 -11.52
CA GLU A 280 14.48 -5.25 -12.97
C GLU A 280 13.48 -4.16 -13.40
N PRO A 281 13.92 -2.97 -13.87
CA PRO A 281 13.02 -1.87 -14.25
C PRO A 281 11.98 -2.24 -15.32
N GLY A 282 12.27 -3.23 -16.17
CA GLY A 282 11.34 -3.75 -17.16
C GLY A 282 10.15 -4.53 -16.58
N LEU A 283 10.17 -4.88 -15.29
CA LEU A 283 9.05 -5.49 -14.56
C LEU A 283 8.20 -4.46 -13.79
N SER A 284 8.62 -3.19 -13.77
CA SER A 284 7.84 -2.10 -13.21
C SER A 284 6.72 -1.70 -14.16
N LEU A 285 5.65 -1.15 -13.59
CA LEU A 285 4.49 -0.67 -14.35
C LEU A 285 4.30 0.83 -14.09
N LEU A 286 4.05 1.58 -15.16
CA LEU A 286 3.81 3.02 -15.10
C LEU A 286 2.51 3.33 -15.86
N ALA A 287 1.61 4.06 -15.22
CA ALA A 287 0.43 4.64 -15.84
C ALA A 287 0.34 6.11 -15.42
N ALA A 288 0.17 7.01 -16.39
CA ALA A 288 0.09 8.44 -16.12
C ALA A 288 -1.02 9.06 -16.96
N ASP A 289 -2.08 9.45 -16.27
CA ASP A 289 -3.23 10.17 -16.78
C ASP A 289 -3.25 11.60 -16.19
N PRO A 290 -4.02 12.53 -16.78
CA PRO A 290 -4.00 13.94 -16.34
C PRO A 290 -4.28 14.18 -14.85
N HIS A 291 -5.05 13.29 -14.19
CA HIS A 291 -5.46 13.44 -12.79
C HIS A 291 -5.02 12.27 -11.88
N LEU A 292 -4.33 11.27 -12.44
CA LEU A 292 -3.79 10.13 -11.71
C LEU A 292 -2.49 9.64 -12.36
N ALA A 293 -1.41 9.61 -11.61
CA ALA A 293 -0.16 8.96 -12.00
C ALA A 293 0.18 7.85 -10.99
N GLN A 294 0.63 6.72 -11.50
CA GLN A 294 0.88 5.50 -10.74
C GLN A 294 2.19 4.87 -11.20
N LEU A 295 3.02 4.48 -10.24
CA LEU A 295 4.23 3.71 -10.48
C LEU A 295 4.22 2.50 -9.55
N SER A 296 4.16 1.30 -10.13
CA SER A 296 4.45 0.05 -9.43
C SER A 296 5.91 -0.28 -9.75
N LEU A 297 6.80 0.14 -8.87
CA LEU A 297 8.23 -0.05 -8.99
C LEU A 297 8.58 -1.47 -8.54
N HIS A 298 9.05 -2.32 -9.45
CA HIS A 298 9.60 -3.62 -9.04
C HIS A 298 10.74 -3.37 -8.06
N ALA A 299 10.77 -4.07 -6.93
CA ALA A 299 11.82 -3.95 -5.92
C ALA A 299 12.88 -5.02 -6.13
N SER A 300 12.47 -6.29 -6.11
CA SER A 300 13.30 -7.46 -6.41
C SER A 300 12.39 -8.67 -6.64
N ARG A 301 12.94 -9.76 -7.16
CA ARG A 301 12.20 -11.03 -7.23
C ARG A 301 11.78 -11.56 -5.86
N ALA A 302 12.50 -11.18 -4.80
CA ALA A 302 12.21 -11.60 -3.44
C ALA A 302 11.12 -10.74 -2.78
N PHE A 303 10.98 -9.46 -3.14
CA PHE A 303 10.10 -8.49 -2.45
C PHE A 303 9.05 -7.82 -3.37
N GLY A 304 8.81 -8.37 -4.56
CA GLY A 304 7.77 -7.90 -5.49
C GLY A 304 7.90 -6.41 -5.88
N HIS A 305 6.94 -5.58 -5.46
CA HIS A 305 6.80 -4.18 -5.91
C HIS A 305 6.62 -3.17 -4.75
N GLN A 306 6.90 -1.91 -5.04
CA GLN A 306 6.55 -0.72 -4.25
C GLN A 306 5.61 0.17 -5.07
N GLN A 307 4.61 0.80 -4.46
CA GLN A 307 3.62 1.57 -5.20
C GLN A 307 3.63 3.04 -4.86
N TRP A 308 3.63 3.89 -5.89
CA TRP A 308 3.47 5.32 -5.77
C TRP A 308 2.18 5.72 -6.48
N PHE A 309 1.30 6.43 -5.78
CA PHE A 309 0.09 7.01 -6.34
C PHE A 309 0.11 8.52 -6.14
N LEU A 310 -0.05 9.25 -7.22
CA LEU A 310 -0.16 10.70 -7.25
C LEU A 310 -1.49 11.04 -7.91
N PHE A 311 -2.41 11.65 -7.20
CA PHE A 311 -3.72 12.00 -7.74
C PHE A 311 -4.18 13.34 -7.20
N ASP A 312 -5.02 14.04 -7.95
CA ASP A 312 -5.57 15.31 -7.49
C ASP A 312 -7.04 15.21 -7.05
N ASP A 313 -7.57 16.35 -6.58
CA ASP A 313 -8.93 16.50 -6.12
C ASP A 313 -10.00 16.17 -7.19
N VAL A 314 -9.65 16.21 -8.48
CA VAL A 314 -10.57 15.86 -9.58
C VAL A 314 -10.75 14.35 -9.67
N TRP A 315 -9.64 13.61 -9.65
CA TRP A 315 -9.70 12.15 -9.60
C TRP A 315 -10.33 11.68 -8.30
N ALA A 316 -9.91 12.25 -7.17
CA ALA A 316 -10.41 11.85 -5.86
C ALA A 316 -11.92 12.11 -5.69
N ALA A 317 -12.46 13.20 -6.25
CA ALA A 317 -13.90 13.47 -6.26
C ALA A 317 -14.70 12.50 -7.16
N THR A 318 -14.09 11.97 -8.21
CA THR A 318 -14.74 10.97 -9.08
C THR A 318 -14.73 9.59 -8.43
N HIS A 319 -13.65 9.24 -7.73
CA HIS A 319 -13.41 7.93 -7.12
C HIS A 319 -13.33 8.01 -5.60
N THR A 320 -14.28 8.70 -4.95
CA THR A 320 -14.22 9.05 -3.53
C THR A 320 -13.88 7.88 -2.62
N ASP A 321 -14.61 6.76 -2.72
CA ASP A 321 -14.37 5.60 -1.87
C ASP A 321 -12.98 5.01 -2.07
N LEU A 322 -12.50 4.97 -3.32
CA LEU A 322 -11.18 4.46 -3.66
C LEU A 322 -10.06 5.38 -3.15
N ALA A 323 -10.23 6.70 -3.29
CA ALA A 323 -9.28 7.70 -2.81
C ALA A 323 -9.17 7.69 -1.28
N VAL A 324 -10.31 7.70 -0.57
CA VAL A 324 -10.33 7.60 0.90
C VAL A 324 -9.72 6.27 1.35
N SER A 325 -10.09 5.15 0.71
CA SER A 325 -9.57 3.83 1.07
C SER A 325 -8.05 3.74 0.85
N LEU A 326 -7.53 4.33 -0.22
CA LEU A 326 -6.09 4.39 -0.49
C LEU A 326 -5.34 5.25 0.54
N LEU A 327 -5.89 6.41 0.93
CA LEU A 327 -5.31 7.25 1.98
C LEU A 327 -5.31 6.50 3.32
N ARG A 328 -6.41 5.83 3.68
CA ARG A 328 -6.51 4.99 4.90
C ARG A 328 -5.47 3.87 4.91
N TYR A 329 -5.32 3.19 3.78
CA TYR A 329 -4.38 2.08 3.61
C TYR A 329 -2.92 2.50 3.82
N ALA A 330 -2.58 3.73 3.44
CA ALA A 330 -1.27 4.32 3.67
C ALA A 330 -1.13 4.93 5.07
N ALA A 331 -2.21 5.35 5.72
CA ALA A 331 -2.18 5.95 7.05
C ALA A 331 -2.19 4.91 8.19
N HIS A 332 -2.71 3.69 7.95
CA HIS A 332 -2.81 2.66 8.98
C HIS A 332 -2.77 1.23 8.39
N TRP A 333 -2.43 0.24 9.21
CA TRP A 333 -2.43 -1.17 8.79
C TRP A 333 -3.85 -1.75 8.74
N ASP A 334 -4.69 -1.42 9.72
CA ASP A 334 -6.10 -1.80 9.82
C ASP A 334 -6.99 -0.82 9.03
N PRO A 335 -7.70 -1.27 7.97
CA PRO A 335 -8.63 -0.44 7.20
C PRO A 335 -9.79 0.15 8.02
N LEU A 336 -10.16 -0.49 9.13
CA LEU A 336 -11.27 -0.11 10.01
C LEU A 336 -10.83 0.75 11.20
N HIS A 337 -9.57 1.19 11.25
CA HIS A 337 -9.11 2.13 12.26
C HIS A 337 -9.85 3.48 12.18
N GLU A 338 -10.21 4.02 13.35
CA GLU A 338 -10.77 5.37 13.51
C GLU A 338 -9.63 6.34 13.84
N PHE A 339 -9.58 7.47 13.13
CA PHE A 339 -8.53 8.48 13.25
C PHE A 339 -8.94 9.66 14.14
#